data_AF-A0A3B8PS91-F1
#
_entry.id   AF-A0A3B8PS91-F1
#
_cell.length_a   1.000
_cell.length_b   1.000
_cell.length_c   1.000
_cell.angle_alpha   90.00
_cell.angle_beta   90.00
_cell.angle_gamma   90.00
#
_symmetry.space_group_name_H-M   'P 1'
#
loop_
_entity.id
_entity.type
_entity.pdbx_description
1 polymer ?
#
loop_
_entity_poly.entity_id
_entity_poly.type
_entity_poly.pdbx_seq_one_letter_code
_entity_poly.pdbx_strand_id
1 'polypeptide(L)'
;MHCYRTGTDGWFRFCGMQSPGHGPRYAFAVEPLVANHPITRGLGKGWKTPKGELYHSIKLFDTATPLAHAKRRGDGKPQVCVWTNRYHDARVFATTIGHHNETMVEPTYLDMLTRGLLWACSRDPRK
;
A
#
# COMPACT_ATOMS: atom_id res chain seq x y z
N MET A 1 2.16 -8.35 -6.41
CA MET A 1 0.73 -8.66 -6.21
C MET A 1 0.52 -10.14 -6.49
N HIS A 2 -0.42 -10.80 -5.80
CA HIS A 2 -0.59 -12.25 -5.87
C HIS A 2 -0.93 -12.77 -7.29
N CYS A 3 -1.32 -11.89 -8.22
CA CYS A 3 -1.69 -12.12 -9.61
C CYS A 3 -0.56 -11.89 -10.65
N TYR A 4 -0.82 -12.30 -11.89
CA TYR A 4 0.00 -12.06 -13.10
C TYR A 4 1.47 -12.49 -13.01
N ARG A 5 1.72 -13.73 -12.56
CA ARG A 5 3.03 -14.38 -12.55
C ARG A 5 3.31 -15.07 -13.88
N THR A 6 3.40 -14.31 -14.96
CA THR A 6 3.53 -14.81 -16.33
C THR A 6 4.97 -15.15 -16.73
N GLY A 7 5.86 -15.37 -15.76
CA GLY A 7 7.29 -15.63 -16.01
C GLY A 7 8.13 -14.37 -16.30
N THR A 8 7.55 -13.17 -16.23
CA THR A 8 8.28 -11.90 -16.37
C THR A 8 8.03 -10.98 -15.17
N ASP A 9 8.91 -10.00 -15.00
CA ASP A 9 8.79 -8.96 -13.96
C ASP A 9 7.90 -7.78 -14.38
N GLY A 10 7.32 -7.78 -15.60
CA GLY A 10 6.63 -6.61 -16.16
C GLY A 10 5.52 -6.06 -15.26
N TRP A 11 4.67 -6.93 -14.73
CA TRP A 11 3.62 -6.54 -13.79
C TRP A 11 4.19 -5.99 -12.48
N PHE A 12 5.23 -6.61 -11.94
CA PHE A 12 5.85 -6.15 -10.69
C PHE A 12 6.57 -4.81 -10.87
N ARG A 13 7.17 -4.56 -12.04
CA ARG A 13 7.76 -3.27 -12.40
C ARG A 13 6.69 -2.18 -12.55
N PHE A 14 5.55 -2.49 -13.16
CA PHE A 14 4.41 -1.57 -13.23
C PHE A 14 3.89 -1.22 -11.83
N CYS A 15 3.60 -2.22 -11.00
CA CYS A 15 3.15 -1.98 -9.63
C CYS A 15 4.24 -1.34 -8.75
N GLY A 16 5.52 -1.57 -9.05
CA GLY A 16 6.66 -1.15 -8.23
C GLY A 16 7.00 -2.10 -7.08
N MET A 17 6.35 -3.26 -6.98
CA MET A 17 6.59 -4.22 -5.90
C MET A 17 6.26 -5.66 -6.29
N GLN A 18 7.12 -6.58 -5.85
CA GLN A 18 6.82 -8.00 -5.80
C GLN A 18 6.28 -8.39 -4.42
N SER A 19 5.11 -9.01 -4.43
CA SER A 19 4.45 -9.55 -3.25
C SER A 19 3.65 -10.80 -3.65
N PRO A 20 4.17 -12.01 -3.40
CA PRO A 20 3.61 -13.27 -3.91
C PRO A 20 2.56 -13.91 -2.97
N GLY A 21 2.29 -13.35 -1.81
CA GLY A 21 1.36 -13.94 -0.86
C GLY A 21 1.08 -13.05 0.33
N HIS A 22 0.26 -13.54 1.24
CA HIS A 22 -0.16 -12.84 2.44
C HIS A 22 -0.18 -13.80 3.64
N GLY A 23 -0.20 -13.21 4.83
CA GLY A 23 -0.41 -13.93 6.08
C GLY A 23 -1.88 -14.29 6.32
N PRO A 24 -2.20 -14.90 7.48
CA PRO A 24 -3.57 -15.22 7.86
C PRO A 24 -4.40 -13.95 8.10
N ARG A 25 -5.68 -14.13 8.40
CA ARG A 25 -6.59 -13.05 8.78
C ARG A 25 -6.27 -12.48 10.16
N TYR A 26 -5.88 -11.20 10.23
CA TYR A 26 -5.72 -10.45 11.48
C TYR A 26 -5.72 -8.93 11.27
N ALA A 27 -6.04 -8.19 12.32
CA ALA A 27 -5.87 -6.74 12.39
C ALA A 27 -4.37 -6.37 12.48
N PHE A 28 -3.93 -5.35 11.75
CA PHE A 28 -2.55 -4.85 11.80
C PHE A 28 -2.51 -3.33 11.86
N ALA A 29 -1.45 -2.80 12.47
CA ALA A 29 -1.19 -1.36 12.52
C ALA A 29 -0.41 -0.92 11.28
N VAL A 30 -0.99 0.02 10.53
CA VAL A 30 -0.39 0.69 9.38
C VAL A 30 0.31 1.95 9.89
N GLU A 31 1.63 2.00 9.76
CA GLU A 31 2.46 3.12 10.24
C GLU A 31 3.02 3.87 9.01
N PRO A 32 2.81 5.20 8.90
CA PRO A 32 3.39 6.00 7.83
C PRO A 32 4.93 6.05 7.91
N LEU A 33 5.57 6.02 6.74
CA LEU A 33 7.03 6.10 6.59
C LEU A 33 7.50 7.48 6.12
N VAL A 34 6.63 8.23 5.45
CA VAL A 34 6.93 9.57 4.92
C VAL A 34 6.08 10.59 5.66
N ALA A 35 6.75 11.49 6.38
CA ALA A 35 6.09 12.58 7.09
C ALA A 35 5.28 13.45 6.12
N ASN A 36 4.04 13.77 6.51
CA ASN A 36 3.15 14.69 5.80
C ASN A 36 2.85 14.32 4.32
N HIS A 37 3.07 13.07 3.88
CA HIS A 37 2.71 12.70 2.52
C HIS A 37 1.18 12.80 2.31
N PRO A 38 0.69 13.42 1.21
CA PRO A 38 -0.73 13.72 1.02
C PRO A 38 -1.67 12.51 1.09
N ILE A 39 -1.16 11.33 0.71
CA ILE A 39 -1.89 10.06 0.74
C ILE A 39 -2.06 9.55 2.18
N THR A 40 -0.99 9.54 2.98
CA THR A 40 -0.96 8.91 4.30
C THR A 40 -1.20 9.87 5.45
N ARG A 41 -1.31 11.19 5.22
CA ARG A 41 -1.53 12.19 6.29
C ARG A 41 -2.75 11.93 7.19
N GLY A 42 -3.77 11.23 6.67
CA GLY A 42 -4.99 10.89 7.41
C GLY A 42 -4.80 9.74 8.40
N LEU A 43 -3.70 8.99 8.28
CA LEU A 43 -3.39 7.87 9.17
C LEU A 43 -2.83 8.33 10.52
N GLY A 44 -2.47 9.61 10.67
CA GLY A 44 -1.83 10.13 11.89
C GLY A 44 -0.50 9.43 12.18
N LYS A 45 -0.27 9.02 13.44
CA LYS A 45 0.90 8.20 13.83
C LYS A 45 0.75 6.73 13.40
N GLY A 46 -0.46 6.30 13.06
CA GLY A 46 -0.76 4.97 12.60
C GLY A 46 -2.26 4.67 12.66
N TRP A 47 -2.71 3.75 11.82
CA TRP A 47 -4.09 3.30 11.76
C TRP A 47 -4.16 1.78 11.94
N LYS A 48 -4.98 1.31 12.89
CA LYS A 48 -5.21 -0.12 13.09
C LYS A 48 -6.38 -0.58 12.23
N THR A 49 -6.14 -1.51 11.32
CA THR A 49 -7.21 -2.12 10.53
C THR A 49 -8.11 -2.97 11.43
N PRO A 50 -9.44 -3.03 11.19
CA PRO A 50 -10.31 -3.94 11.94
C PRO A 50 -10.08 -5.40 11.55
N LYS A 51 -9.81 -5.66 10.25
CA LYS A 51 -9.46 -6.97 9.69
C LYS A 51 -8.46 -6.81 8.55
N GLY A 52 -7.75 -7.87 8.19
CA GLY A 52 -6.91 -7.86 7.00
C GLY A 52 -6.14 -9.14 6.81
N GLU A 53 -5.43 -9.20 5.69
CA GLU A 53 -4.45 -10.23 5.38
C GLU A 53 -3.19 -9.50 4.93
N LEU A 54 -2.20 -9.38 5.81
CA LEU A 54 -1.02 -8.57 5.48
C LEU A 54 -0.19 -9.28 4.41
N TYR A 55 0.00 -8.61 3.27
CA TYR A 55 0.80 -9.09 2.17
C TYR A 55 2.29 -9.10 2.52
N HIS A 56 3.03 -10.05 1.97
CA HIS A 56 4.48 -10.15 2.14
C HIS A 56 5.17 -9.38 1.01
N SER A 57 5.76 -8.22 1.33
CA SER A 57 6.58 -7.46 0.40
C SER A 57 7.99 -8.06 0.37
N ILE A 58 8.38 -8.69 -0.74
CA ILE A 58 9.69 -9.36 -0.86
C ILE A 58 10.70 -8.56 -1.69
N LYS A 59 10.20 -7.63 -2.53
CA LYS A 59 11.03 -6.73 -3.33
C LYS A 59 10.26 -5.45 -3.62
N LEU A 60 10.84 -4.31 -3.24
CA LEU A 60 10.43 -2.99 -3.69
C LEU A 60 11.40 -2.57 -4.80
N PHE A 61 10.90 -2.07 -5.92
CA PHE A 61 11.75 -1.61 -7.02
C PHE A 61 12.20 -0.16 -6.78
N ASP A 62 13.35 0.24 -7.32
CA ASP A 62 13.95 1.57 -7.08
C ASP A 62 13.08 2.75 -7.57
N THR A 63 12.16 2.47 -8.50
CA THR A 63 11.16 3.43 -8.99
C THR A 63 9.98 3.65 -8.03
N ALA A 64 9.90 2.83 -6.97
CA ALA A 64 8.83 2.86 -6.00
C ALA A 64 9.25 3.52 -4.69
N THR A 65 8.34 4.29 -4.11
CA THR A 65 8.51 4.97 -2.83
C THR A 65 7.55 4.37 -1.82
N PRO A 66 8.03 3.76 -0.73
CA PRO A 66 7.17 3.21 0.30
C PRO A 66 6.57 4.36 1.12
N LEU A 67 5.26 4.31 1.38
CA LEU A 67 4.54 5.38 2.10
C LEU A 67 4.05 4.93 3.47
N ALA A 68 3.69 3.66 3.62
CA ALA A 68 3.35 3.07 4.91
C ALA A 68 3.65 1.56 4.92
N HIS A 69 3.90 1.04 6.11
CA HIS A 69 4.14 -0.39 6.36
C HIS A 69 3.28 -0.91 7.50
N ALA A 70 3.25 -2.22 7.65
CA ALA A 70 2.75 -2.89 8.85
C ALA A 70 3.70 -4.02 9.26
N LYS A 71 3.78 -4.32 10.55
CA LYS A 71 4.64 -5.38 11.06
C LYS A 71 3.96 -6.74 10.90
N ARG A 72 4.65 -7.69 10.26
CA ARG A 72 4.16 -9.06 10.12
C ARG A 72 4.03 -9.74 11.47
N ARG A 73 2.87 -10.36 11.72
CA ARG A 73 2.66 -11.18 12.91
C ARG A 73 3.63 -12.37 12.90
N GLY A 74 4.32 -12.60 14.01
CA GLY A 74 5.27 -13.70 14.20
C GLY A 74 6.71 -13.23 14.29
N ASP A 75 7.20 -12.47 13.30
CA ASP A 75 8.60 -12.02 13.26
C ASP A 75 8.77 -10.49 13.26
N GLY A 76 7.68 -9.73 13.24
CA GLY A 76 7.70 -8.28 13.30
C GLY A 76 8.28 -7.61 12.05
N LYS A 77 8.62 -8.37 11.00
CA LYS A 77 9.27 -7.81 9.82
C LYS A 77 8.34 -6.82 9.13
N PRO A 78 8.80 -5.59 8.82
CA PRO A 78 7.97 -4.60 8.17
C PRO A 78 7.58 -5.06 6.76
N GLN A 79 6.31 -4.90 6.42
CA GLN A 79 5.76 -5.17 5.10
C GLN A 79 5.17 -3.89 4.55
N VAL A 80 5.68 -3.42 3.42
CA VAL A 80 5.14 -2.23 2.76
C VAL A 80 3.75 -2.55 2.24
N CYS A 81 2.76 -1.76 2.66
CA CYS A 81 1.34 -2.00 2.33
C CYS A 81 0.67 -0.79 1.67
N VAL A 82 1.36 0.35 1.59
CA VAL A 82 0.97 1.55 0.83
C VAL A 82 2.22 2.14 0.20
N TRP A 83 2.20 2.38 -1.11
CA TRP A 83 3.34 2.93 -1.84
C TRP A 83 2.91 3.66 -3.10
N THR A 84 3.86 4.37 -3.70
CA THR A 84 3.74 4.91 -5.05
C THR A 84 4.85 4.37 -5.93
N ASN A 85 4.65 4.39 -7.24
CA ASN A 85 5.65 4.01 -8.23
C ASN A 85 5.61 4.94 -9.44
N ARG A 86 6.76 5.11 -10.09
CA ARG A 86 6.89 5.73 -11.41
C ARG A 86 7.18 4.66 -12.44
N TYR A 87 6.24 4.46 -13.36
CA TYR A 87 6.41 3.50 -14.44
C TYR A 87 6.35 4.24 -15.77
N HIS A 88 7.52 4.53 -16.35
CA HIS A 88 7.67 5.54 -17.40
C HIS A 88 7.04 6.87 -16.93
N ASP A 89 6.16 7.48 -17.72
CA ASP A 89 5.48 8.71 -17.36
C ASP A 89 4.27 8.50 -16.41
N ALA A 90 3.88 7.25 -16.16
CA ALA A 90 2.72 6.93 -15.34
C ALA A 90 3.00 7.09 -13.83
N ARG A 91 2.02 7.67 -13.13
CA ARG A 91 1.95 7.71 -11.66
C ARG A 91 1.11 6.55 -11.19
N VAL A 92 1.73 5.65 -10.43
CA VAL A 92 1.04 4.50 -9.86
C VAL A 92 0.93 4.72 -8.35
N PHE A 93 -0.28 4.70 -7.84
CA PHE A 93 -0.55 4.53 -6.42
C PHE A 93 -1.01 3.08 -6.20
N ALA A 94 -0.54 2.45 -5.13
CA ALA A 94 -0.94 1.08 -4.81
C ALA A 94 -1.01 0.84 -3.30
N THR A 95 -1.92 -0.06 -2.93
CA THR A 95 -2.05 -0.59 -1.58
C THR A 95 -2.45 -2.07 -1.65
N THR A 96 -1.97 -2.88 -0.71
CA THR A 96 -2.41 -4.27 -0.55
C THR A 96 -3.54 -4.42 0.47
N ILE A 97 -3.98 -3.33 1.09
CA ILE A 97 -5.08 -3.34 2.06
C ILE A 97 -6.39 -3.31 1.26
N GLY A 98 -7.35 -4.17 1.61
CA GLY A 98 -8.65 -4.19 0.93
C GLY A 98 -9.31 -5.56 0.77
N HIS A 99 -8.96 -6.57 1.59
CA HIS A 99 -9.61 -7.88 1.50
C HIS A 99 -11.03 -7.88 2.12
N HIS A 100 -11.26 -7.13 3.19
CA HIS A 100 -12.50 -7.19 3.98
C HIS A 100 -13.29 -5.88 3.93
N ASN A 101 -14.61 -6.00 3.78
CA ASN A 101 -15.54 -4.88 3.75
C ASN A 101 -15.40 -4.00 4.99
N GLU A 102 -15.25 -4.59 6.19
CA GLU A 102 -15.11 -3.84 7.44
C GLU A 102 -13.92 -2.89 7.43
N THR A 103 -12.84 -3.26 6.73
CA THR A 103 -11.68 -2.39 6.55
C THR A 103 -11.89 -1.38 5.42
N MET A 104 -12.62 -1.76 4.37
CA MET A 104 -12.85 -0.90 3.21
C MET A 104 -13.90 0.18 3.43
N VAL A 105 -14.83 -0.01 4.38
CA VAL A 105 -15.85 0.99 4.73
C VAL A 105 -15.36 2.00 5.78
N GLU A 106 -14.22 1.75 6.42
CA GLU A 106 -13.62 2.70 7.35
C GLU A 106 -13.30 4.02 6.64
N PRO A 107 -13.73 5.17 7.17
CA PRO A 107 -13.43 6.47 6.59
C PRO A 107 -11.92 6.68 6.37
N THR A 108 -11.09 6.19 7.28
CA THR A 108 -9.63 6.25 7.18
C THR A 108 -9.09 5.57 5.92
N TYR A 109 -9.65 4.41 5.55
CA TYR A 109 -9.26 3.69 4.34
C TYR A 109 -9.76 4.41 3.08
N LEU A 110 -11.05 4.81 3.06
CA LEU A 110 -11.65 5.50 1.93
C LEU A 110 -10.94 6.82 1.63
N ASP A 111 -10.58 7.58 2.66
CA ASP A 111 -9.80 8.81 2.53
C ASP A 111 -8.42 8.54 1.93
N MET A 112 -7.68 7.56 2.44
CA MET A 112 -6.36 7.19 1.93
C MET A 112 -6.44 6.76 0.46
N LEU A 113 -7.40 5.89 0.12
CA LEU A 113 -7.61 5.39 -1.23
C LEU A 113 -7.97 6.52 -2.20
N THR A 114 -8.89 7.41 -1.80
CA THR A 114 -9.30 8.57 -2.60
C THR A 114 -8.14 9.53 -2.84
N ARG A 115 -7.35 9.84 -1.81
CA ARG A 115 -6.15 10.68 -1.94
C ARG A 115 -5.10 10.04 -2.84
N GLY A 116 -4.94 8.72 -2.77
CA GLY A 116 -4.07 7.95 -3.65
C GLY A 116 -4.50 8.01 -5.12
N LEU A 117 -5.80 7.87 -5.38
CA LEU A 117 -6.39 8.04 -6.72
C LEU A 117 -6.14 9.46 -7.26
N LEU A 118 -6.48 10.49 -6.50
CA LEU A 118 -6.26 11.89 -6.90
C LEU A 118 -4.78 12.19 -7.15
N TRP A 119 -3.90 11.67 -6.30
CA TRP A 119 -2.45 11.78 -6.49
C TRP A 119 -2.02 11.14 -7.80
N ALA A 120 -2.48 9.93 -8.12
CA ALA A 120 -2.12 9.23 -9.35
C ALA A 120 -2.60 9.99 -10.60
N CYS A 121 -3.77 10.62 -10.54
CA CYS A 121 -4.31 11.43 -11.63
C CYS A 121 -3.74 12.85 -11.71
N SER A 122 -2.80 13.23 -10.84
CA SER A 122 -2.32 14.63 -10.74
C SER A 122 -3.44 15.65 -10.45
N ARG A 123 -4.47 15.24 -9.71
CA ARG A 123 -5.63 16.06 -9.32
C ARG A 123 -5.74 16.25 -7.81
N ASP A 124 -4.62 16.18 -7.10
CA ASP A 124 -4.64 16.47 -5.65
C ASP A 124 -4.91 17.96 -5.45
N PRO A 125 -6.08 18.37 -4.92
CA PRO A 125 -6.46 19.79 -4.81
C PRO A 125 -5.67 20.55 -3.74
N ARG A 126 -4.77 19.86 -3.03
CA ARG A 126 -3.93 20.42 -1.95
C ARG A 126 -2.51 20.77 -2.44
N LYS A 127 -2.26 20.63 -3.74
CA LYS A 127 -1.04 21.11 -4.39
C LYS A 127 -1.17 22.55 -4.82
#